data_AF-A0A1V2IR98-F1
#
_entry.id   AF-A0A1V2IR98-F1
#
_cell.length_a   1.000
_cell.length_b   1.000
_cell.length_c   1.000
_cell.angle_alpha   90.00
_cell.angle_beta   90.00
_cell.angle_gamma   90.00
#
_symmetry.space_group_name_H-M   'P 1'
#
loop_
_entity.id
_entity.type
_entity.pdbx_description
1 polymer ?
#
loop_
_entity_poly.entity_id
_entity_poly.type
_entity_poly.pdbx_seq_one_letter_code
_entity_poly.pdbx_strand_id
1 'polypeptide(L)'
;MGLKDLIRAADDIRHQDDVEIPEWAPGVMFQVRGLPDEDWEEYQNKLSRLTVKQGRNADAEMAVRTNKAEIVAKALYDQESGELVFPELKEGVAILRKKSAGIVNGLFELVKHLSDDDKDFVEKVKDAEEDFSGGQN
;
A
#
# COMPACT_ATOMS: atom_id res chain seq x y z
N MET A 1 -26.61 -4.82 17.92
CA MET A 1 -25.27 -4.69 17.32
C MET A 1 -24.52 -3.66 18.13
N GLY A 2 -23.34 -4.00 18.68
CA GLY A 2 -22.59 -3.07 19.53
C GLY A 2 -21.76 -2.10 18.69
N LEU A 3 -21.35 -0.97 19.28
CA LEU A 3 -20.42 -0.02 18.65
C LEU A 3 -19.14 -0.72 18.14
N LYS A 4 -18.65 -1.70 18.88
CA LYS A 4 -17.49 -2.53 18.50
C LYS A 4 -17.70 -3.32 17.21
N ASP A 5 -18.92 -3.80 16.96
CA ASP A 5 -19.23 -4.58 15.75
C ASP A 5 -19.36 -3.66 14.53
N LEU A 6 -19.82 -2.42 14.73
CA LEU A 6 -19.85 -1.38 13.70
C LEU A 6 -18.42 -0.95 13.32
N ILE A 7 -17.54 -0.77 14.29
CA ILE A 7 -16.12 -0.44 14.03
C ILE A 7 -15.41 -1.57 13.26
N ARG A 8 -15.66 -2.84 13.63
CA ARG A 8 -15.09 -3.99 12.89
C ARG A 8 -15.61 -4.13 11.46
N ALA A 9 -16.79 -3.60 11.19
CA ALA A 9 -17.42 -3.66 9.87
C ALA A 9 -17.11 -2.43 9.01
N ALA A 10 -16.53 -1.37 9.60
CA ALA A 10 -16.05 -0.24 8.85
C ALA A 10 -14.79 -0.65 8.07
N ASP A 11 -14.78 -0.35 6.78
CA ASP A 11 -13.60 -0.44 5.93
C ASP A 11 -13.07 0.98 5.76
N ASP A 12 -12.14 1.36 6.63
CA ASP A 12 -11.48 2.66 6.66
C ASP A 12 -10.24 2.72 5.77
N ILE A 13 -9.91 1.61 5.08
CA ILE A 13 -8.78 1.55 4.15
C ILE A 13 -9.19 2.17 2.82
N ARG A 14 -8.58 3.32 2.50
CA ARG A 14 -8.80 3.98 1.21
C ARG A 14 -8.25 3.12 0.08
N HIS A 15 -8.91 3.17 -1.08
CA HIS A 15 -8.49 2.44 -2.27
C HIS A 15 -8.63 3.31 -3.53
N GLN A 16 -7.90 2.93 -4.57
CA GLN A 16 -8.05 3.47 -5.92
C GLN A 16 -8.41 2.34 -6.88
N ASP A 17 -9.55 2.51 -7.57
CA ASP A 17 -10.01 1.66 -8.65
C ASP A 17 -9.48 2.15 -10.01
N ASP A 18 -9.72 1.34 -11.04
CA ASP A 18 -9.42 1.57 -12.45
C ASP A 18 -7.94 1.85 -12.71
N VAL A 19 -7.06 1.22 -11.92
CA VAL A 19 -5.61 1.31 -12.15
C VAL A 19 -5.25 0.35 -13.27
N GLU A 20 -4.94 0.88 -14.45
CA GLU A 20 -4.48 0.06 -15.57
C GLU A 20 -2.94 -0.01 -15.62
N ILE A 21 -2.40 -1.21 -15.84
CA ILE A 21 -0.96 -1.43 -16.09
C ILE A 21 -0.80 -2.22 -17.39
N PRO A 22 -0.86 -1.54 -18.56
CA PRO A 22 -0.85 -2.20 -19.86
C PRO A 22 0.38 -3.08 -20.09
N GLU A 23 1.53 -2.72 -19.51
CA GLU A 23 2.77 -3.49 -19.63
C GLU A 23 2.71 -4.85 -18.91
N TRP A 24 1.75 -5.06 -18.00
CA TRP A 24 1.61 -6.32 -17.27
C TRP A 24 0.46 -7.14 -17.84
N ALA A 25 -0.69 -6.52 -18.03
CA ALA A 25 -1.89 -7.16 -18.55
C ALA A 25 -2.79 -6.10 -19.20
N PRO A 26 -2.71 -5.93 -20.54
CA PRO A 26 -3.55 -4.97 -21.25
C PRO A 26 -5.04 -5.22 -21.01
N GLY A 27 -5.79 -4.17 -20.66
CA GLY A 27 -7.24 -4.25 -20.43
C GLY A 27 -7.66 -4.89 -19.11
N VAL A 28 -6.72 -5.22 -18.22
CA VAL A 28 -7.01 -5.67 -16.85
C VAL A 28 -6.98 -4.46 -15.92
N MET A 29 -8.02 -4.33 -15.08
CA MET A 29 -8.13 -3.28 -14.08
C MET A 29 -7.70 -3.80 -12.71
N PHE A 30 -6.79 -3.07 -12.09
CA PHE A 30 -6.34 -3.34 -10.74
C PHE A 30 -6.99 -2.36 -9.76
N GLN A 31 -7.25 -2.86 -8.55
CA GLN A 31 -7.54 -2.02 -7.40
C GLN A 31 -6.29 -1.95 -6.53
N VAL A 32 -5.88 -0.74 -6.15
CA VAL A 32 -4.78 -0.51 -5.23
C VAL A 32 -5.35 -0.04 -3.90
N ARG A 33 -4.99 -0.70 -2.81
CA ARG A 33 -5.47 -0.35 -1.47
C ARG A 33 -4.37 0.30 -0.65
N GLY A 34 -4.76 1.13 0.31
CA GLY A 34 -3.90 1.46 1.44
C GLY A 34 -3.56 0.21 2.25
N LEU A 35 -2.58 0.34 3.14
CA LEU A 35 -2.28 -0.67 4.14
C LEU A 35 -2.63 -0.12 5.53
N PRO A 36 -3.03 -0.98 6.47
CA PRO A 36 -3.23 -0.58 7.86
C PRO A 36 -1.91 -0.11 8.49
N ASP A 37 -2.01 0.71 9.53
CA ASP A 37 -0.84 1.29 10.23
C ASP A 37 0.18 0.22 10.67
N GLU A 38 -0.29 -0.97 11.07
CA GLU A 38 0.60 -2.08 11.49
C GLU A 38 1.55 -2.54 10.36
N ASP A 39 1.05 -2.64 9.14
CA ASP A 39 1.83 -3.06 7.97
C ASP A 39 2.85 -1.99 7.56
N TRP A 40 2.50 -0.71 7.74
CA TRP A 40 3.41 0.43 7.53
C TRP A 40 4.49 0.52 8.60
N GLU A 41 4.14 0.34 9.87
CA GLU A 41 5.13 0.29 10.94
C GLU A 41 6.13 -0.84 10.72
N GLU A 42 5.69 -2.02 10.29
CA GLU A 42 6.58 -3.12 9.92
C GLU A 42 7.55 -2.72 8.81
N TYR A 43 7.06 -2.03 7.77
CA TYR A 43 7.87 -1.52 6.68
C TYR A 43 8.92 -0.50 7.15
N GLN A 44 8.50 0.51 7.92
CA GLN A 44 9.38 1.56 8.44
C GLN A 44 10.44 0.99 9.39
N ASN A 45 10.06 0.01 10.22
CA ASN A 45 10.99 -0.70 11.10
C ASN A 45 12.01 -1.53 10.31
N LYS A 46 11.58 -2.22 9.24
CA LYS A 46 12.49 -2.94 8.34
C LYS A 46 13.46 -1.98 7.65
N LEU A 47 12.99 -0.85 7.12
CA LEU A 47 13.84 0.16 6.50
C LEU A 47 14.85 0.75 7.48
N SER A 48 14.41 1.17 8.66
CA SER A 48 15.29 1.75 9.68
C SER A 48 16.43 0.79 10.07
N ARG A 49 16.12 -0.51 10.21
CA ARG A 49 17.14 -1.54 10.48
C ARG A 49 18.13 -1.72 9.34
N LEU A 50 17.70 -1.56 8.08
CA LEU A 50 18.58 -1.63 6.92
C LEU A 50 19.53 -0.43 6.86
N THR A 51 19.01 0.79 7.09
CA THR A 51 19.82 2.02 7.13
C THR A 51 20.89 1.97 8.23
N VAL A 52 20.60 1.36 9.38
CA VAL A 52 21.56 1.19 10.48
C VAL A 52 22.64 0.15 10.15
N LYS A 53 22.31 -0.90 9.38
CA LYS A 53 23.22 -2.04 9.12
C LYS A 53 24.05 -1.90 7.85
N GLN A 54 23.55 -1.22 6.82
CA GLN A 54 24.19 -1.14 5.52
C GLN A 54 24.64 0.30 5.29
N GLY A 55 25.92 0.58 5.56
CA GLY A 55 26.54 1.81 5.07
C GLY A 55 26.31 1.97 3.56
N ARG A 56 26.07 3.21 3.11
CA ARG A 56 25.70 3.64 1.75
C ARG A 56 26.36 2.81 0.62
N ASN A 57 25.75 1.70 0.24
CA ASN A 57 26.23 0.78 -0.80
C ASN A 57 25.04 0.17 -1.56
N ALA A 58 25.31 -0.41 -2.73
CA ALA A 58 24.32 -1.02 -3.65
C ALA A 58 23.38 -2.06 -3.01
N ASP A 59 23.80 -2.69 -1.89
CA ASP A 59 22.98 -3.60 -1.11
C ASP A 59 21.74 -2.92 -0.49
N ALA A 60 21.89 -1.64 -0.11
CA ALA A 60 20.80 -0.84 0.45
C ALA A 60 19.73 -0.52 -0.62
N GLU A 61 20.15 -0.23 -1.86
CA GLU A 61 19.23 0.02 -2.96
C GLU A 61 18.42 -1.24 -3.34
N MET A 62 19.09 -2.40 -3.37
CA MET A 62 18.40 -3.68 -3.59
C MET A 62 17.42 -4.02 -2.46
N ALA A 63 17.77 -3.70 -1.21
CA ALA A 63 16.89 -3.90 -0.06
C ALA A 63 15.66 -2.98 -0.10
N VAL A 64 15.85 -1.69 -0.41
CA VAL A 64 14.75 -0.73 -0.61
C VAL A 64 13.81 -1.20 -1.72
N ARG A 65 14.34 -1.62 -2.87
CA ARG A 65 13.54 -2.15 -3.98
C ARG A 65 12.74 -3.40 -3.57
N THR A 66 13.33 -4.26 -2.74
CA THR A 66 12.65 -5.47 -2.24
C THR A 66 11.49 -5.10 -1.33
N ASN A 67 11.68 -4.15 -0.42
CA ASN A 67 10.62 -3.75 0.50
C ASN A 67 9.47 -3.02 -0.23
N LYS A 68 9.78 -2.17 -1.23
CA LYS A 68 8.73 -1.54 -2.05
C LYS A 68 7.89 -2.58 -2.79
N ALA A 69 8.53 -3.62 -3.33
CA ALA A 69 7.82 -4.73 -3.96
C ALA A 69 6.95 -5.52 -2.96
N GLU A 70 7.37 -5.65 -1.71
CA GLU A 70 6.55 -6.28 -0.65
C GLU A 70 5.28 -5.48 -0.38
N ILE A 71 5.38 -4.16 -0.26
CA ILE A 71 4.24 -3.27 -0.03
C ILE A 71 3.26 -3.32 -1.20
N VAL A 72 3.77 -3.22 -2.42
CA VAL A 72 2.91 -3.33 -3.61
C VAL A 72 2.25 -4.71 -3.69
N ALA A 73 2.93 -5.80 -3.33
CA ALA A 73 2.36 -7.13 -3.36
C ALA A 73 1.20 -7.32 -2.35
N LYS A 74 1.27 -6.68 -1.18
CA LYS A 74 0.20 -6.71 -0.16
C LYS A 74 -1.01 -5.87 -0.55
N ALA A 75 -0.83 -4.86 -1.39
CA ALA A 75 -1.82 -3.82 -1.65
C ALA A 75 -2.49 -3.90 -3.03
N LEU A 76 -2.06 -4.83 -3.89
CA LEU A 76 -2.55 -4.95 -5.26
C LEU A 76 -3.60 -6.05 -5.40
N TYR A 77 -4.79 -5.66 -5.83
CA TYR A 77 -5.96 -6.51 -6.01
C TYR A 77 -6.40 -6.50 -7.47
N ASP A 78 -6.94 -7.62 -7.93
CA ASP A 78 -7.70 -7.69 -9.16
C ASP A 78 -9.07 -7.05 -8.91
N GLN A 79 -9.44 -6.03 -9.69
CA GLN A 79 -10.65 -5.27 -9.41
C GLN A 79 -11.93 -6.06 -9.71
N GLU A 80 -11.88 -6.95 -10.70
CA GLU A 80 -13.05 -7.73 -11.09
C GLU A 80 -13.43 -8.77 -10.03
N SER A 81 -12.44 -9.49 -9.50
CA SER A 81 -12.65 -10.51 -8.47
C SER A 81 -12.58 -9.98 -7.03
N GLY A 82 -11.91 -8.84 -6.82
CA GLY A 82 -11.57 -8.34 -5.50
C GLY A 82 -10.52 -9.18 -4.77
N GLU A 83 -9.84 -10.11 -5.46
CA GLU A 83 -8.82 -10.97 -4.88
C GLU A 83 -7.42 -10.34 -4.94
N LEU A 84 -6.55 -10.72 -4.01
CA LEU A 84 -5.15 -10.33 -4.05
C LEU A 84 -4.49 -10.87 -5.33
N VAL A 85 -3.80 -10.01 -6.07
CA VAL A 85 -3.03 -10.42 -7.26
C VAL A 85 -1.90 -11.38 -6.88
N PHE A 86 -1.35 -11.23 -5.68
CA PHE A 86 -0.28 -12.08 -5.15
C PHE A 86 -0.68 -12.70 -3.81
N PRO A 87 -1.47 -13.80 -3.81
CA PRO A 87 -1.87 -14.48 -2.58
C PRO A 87 -0.68 -15.01 -1.77
N GLU A 88 0.40 -15.40 -2.46
CA GLU A 88 1.67 -15.73 -1.83
C GLU A 88 2.68 -14.59 -1.96
N LEU A 89 2.99 -13.96 -0.81
CA LEU A 89 3.79 -12.75 -0.74
C LEU A 89 5.20 -12.94 -1.31
N LYS A 90 5.86 -14.07 -1.03
CA LYS A 90 7.23 -14.30 -1.52
C LYS A 90 7.29 -14.42 -3.04
N GLU A 91 6.27 -15.04 -3.62
CA GLU A 91 6.14 -15.16 -5.07
C GLU A 91 5.90 -13.79 -5.70
N GLY A 92 4.95 -13.01 -5.16
CA GLY A 92 4.66 -11.65 -5.63
C GLY A 92 5.88 -10.75 -5.61
N VAL A 93 6.63 -10.73 -4.51
CA VAL A 93 7.89 -9.98 -4.39
C VAL A 93 8.89 -10.41 -5.46
N ALA A 94 9.06 -11.73 -5.68
CA ALA A 94 9.99 -12.24 -6.68
C ALA A 94 9.61 -11.86 -8.12
N ILE A 95 8.31 -11.78 -8.42
CA ILE A 95 7.78 -11.31 -9.70
C ILE A 95 8.02 -9.81 -9.86
N LEU A 96 7.59 -8.99 -8.90
CA LEU A 96 7.65 -7.53 -8.94
C LEU A 96 9.10 -7.01 -9.02
N ARG A 97 10.06 -7.70 -8.39
CA ARG A 97 11.48 -7.35 -8.51
C ARG A 97 12.04 -7.45 -9.93
N LYS A 98 11.37 -8.19 -10.83
CA LYS A 98 11.75 -8.30 -12.25
C LYS A 98 11.01 -7.29 -13.14
N LYS A 99 10.01 -6.58 -12.61
CA LYS A 99 9.24 -5.58 -13.35
C LYS A 99 9.95 -4.22 -13.37
N SER A 100 9.43 -3.33 -14.20
CA SER A 100 9.89 -1.94 -14.32
C SER A 100 9.91 -1.27 -12.94
N ALA A 101 11.06 -0.74 -12.56
CA ALA A 101 11.21 -0.01 -11.30
C ALA A 101 10.31 1.24 -11.27
N GLY A 102 10.04 1.86 -12.42
CA GLY A 102 9.13 3.00 -12.52
C GLY A 102 7.70 2.64 -12.12
N ILE A 103 7.18 1.52 -12.66
CA ILE A 103 5.82 1.05 -12.35
C ILE A 103 5.72 0.66 -10.87
N VAL A 104 6.67 -0.14 -10.37
CA VAL A 104 6.66 -0.57 -8.96
C VAL A 104 6.80 0.62 -8.01
N ASN A 105 7.60 1.63 -8.34
CA ASN A 105 7.70 2.85 -7.56
C ASN A 105 6.40 3.66 -7.61
N GLY A 106 5.77 3.82 -8.77
CA GLY A 106 4.51 4.54 -8.90
C GLY A 106 3.40 3.91 -8.06
N LEU A 107 3.27 2.58 -8.12
CA LEU A 107 2.34 1.84 -7.26
C LEU A 107 2.68 2.00 -5.78
N PHE A 108 3.95 1.93 -5.42
CA PHE A 108 4.36 2.14 -4.03
C PHE A 108 3.98 3.53 -3.51
N GLU A 109 4.22 4.59 -4.28
CA GLU A 109 3.82 5.95 -3.87
C GLU A 109 2.29 6.10 -3.78
N LEU A 110 1.54 5.40 -4.65
CA LEU A 110 0.08 5.36 -4.55
C LEU A 110 -0.38 4.66 -3.26
N VAL A 111 0.18 3.48 -2.94
CA VAL A 111 -0.14 2.76 -1.69
C VAL A 111 0.20 3.65 -0.48
N LYS A 112 1.34 4.34 -0.52
CA LYS A 112 1.76 5.30 0.52
C LYS A 112 0.71 6.40 0.72
N HIS A 113 0.30 7.05 -0.37
CA HIS A 113 -0.71 8.09 -0.34
C HIS A 113 -2.05 7.60 0.22
N LEU A 114 -2.52 6.42 -0.21
CA LEU A 114 -3.78 5.83 0.25
C LEU A 114 -3.76 5.41 1.73
N SER A 115 -2.57 5.29 2.31
CA SER A 115 -2.40 4.92 3.71
C SER A 115 -2.13 6.12 4.63
N ASP A 116 -2.24 7.33 4.10
CA ASP A 116 -1.95 8.59 4.80
C ASP A 116 -0.51 8.67 5.36
N ASP A 117 0.44 7.85 4.90
CA ASP A 117 1.85 7.92 5.36
C ASP A 117 2.59 9.16 4.79
N ASP A 118 1.91 9.96 3.98
CA ASP A 118 2.32 11.29 3.51
C ASP A 118 1.82 12.44 4.38
N LYS A 119 0.89 12.20 5.33
CA LYS A 119 0.27 13.23 6.18
C LYS A 119 0.72 13.17 7.63
N ASP A 120 0.94 14.33 8.24
CA ASP A 120 1.18 14.43 9.68
C ASP A 120 -0.11 14.10 10.47
N PHE A 121 0.03 13.56 11.68
CA PHE A 121 -1.09 13.13 12.54
C PHE A 121 -2.21 14.19 12.69
N VAL A 122 -1.84 15.47 12.75
CA VAL A 122 -2.81 16.58 12.87
C VAL A 122 -3.65 16.76 11.60
N GLU A 123 -3.09 16.48 10.42
CA GLU A 123 -3.83 16.51 9.15
C GLU A 123 -4.75 15.29 9.02
N LYS A 124 -4.28 14.11 9.44
CA LYS A 124 -5.11 12.89 9.48
C LYS A 124 -6.37 13.06 10.34
N VAL A 125 -6.23 13.68 11.52
CA VAL A 125 -7.37 13.93 12.43
C VAL A 125 -8.35 14.93 11.82
N LYS A 126 -7.87 15.97 11.15
CA LYS A 126 -8.75 16.95 10.49
C LYS A 126 -9.53 16.35 9.34
N ASP A 127 -8.90 15.57 8.48
CA ASP A 127 -9.58 14.90 7.37
C ASP A 127 -10.67 13.94 7.90
N ALA A 128 -10.37 13.20 8.97
CA ALA A 128 -11.35 12.33 9.63
C ALA A 128 -12.52 13.11 10.26
N GLU A 129 -12.29 14.29 10.83
CA GLU A 129 -13.34 15.17 11.34
C GLU A 129 -14.19 15.79 10.22
N GLU A 130 -13.58 16.15 9.09
CA GLU A 130 -14.28 16.68 7.91
C GLU A 130 -15.18 15.62 7.25
N ASP A 131 -14.68 14.40 7.06
CA ASP A 131 -15.48 13.27 6.53
C ASP A 131 -16.66 12.89 7.45
N PHE A 132 -16.51 13.04 8.76
CA PHE A 132 -17.62 12.85 9.71
C PHE A 132 -18.68 13.96 9.67
N SER A 133 -18.29 15.18 9.30
CA SER A 133 -19.18 16.34 9.26
C SER A 133 -20.05 16.43 8.00
N GLY A 134 -19.71 15.69 6.94
CA GLY A 134 -20.45 15.64 5.67
C GLY A 134 -21.72 14.78 5.69
N GLY A 135 -21.99 14.07 6.79
CA GLY A 135 -23.10 13.10 6.93
C GLY A 135 -24.43 13.64 7.49
N GLN A 136 -24.61 14.96 7.62
CA GLN A 136 -25.90 15.55 7.97
C GLN A 136 -26.38 16.55 6.91
N ASN A 137 -27.11 16.04 5.92
CA ASN A 137 -28.35 16.64 5.40
C ASN A 137 -29.07 15.68 4.45
#